data_AF-C0EW67-F1
#
_entry.id   AF-C0EW67-F1
#
_cell.length_a   1.000
_cell.length_b   1.000
_cell.length_c   1.000
_cell.angle_alpha   90.00
_cell.angle_beta   90.00
_cell.angle_gamma   90.00
#
_symmetry.space_group_name_H-M   'P 1'
#
loop_
_entity.id
_entity.type
_entity.pdbx_description
1 polymer ?
#
loop_
_entity_poly.entity_id
_entity_poly.type
_entity_poly.pdbx_seq_one_letter_code
_entity_poly.pdbx_strand_id
1 'polypeptide(L)'
;MNKMQQLIRKNHMDISWHEYTDEDGANVPVTQASLTEKASIIGRVGIMLLSCGTGAWRVRSSMNTLAEIMGITCTADIGLMSIEYTCFDGQDGFSQSLCLTNTGVNTSKLNRLEHFIQEFEVDGKDMSGEELHVLLDNIEKIHGLYSPIALGFAAALACGGFTFLLGGGPIEMFCAFIGAGIGNFLRCKLSKHHFTLFLCIVSSVSLACLVYAGLLKIGEMLFGISIQHEAGYICAMLFIILGFPFITSGIDLAKLDMRSGTERLMYALIVILVATMAAWLMALILHL
;
A
#
# COMPACT_ATOMS: atom_id res chain seq x y z
N MET A 1 -31.76 6.31 -24.81
CA MET A 1 -31.98 5.07 -24.02
C MET A 1 -30.85 4.96 -23.01
N ASN A 2 -31.06 5.47 -21.80
CA ASN A 2 -30.06 5.60 -20.73
C ASN A 2 -29.58 4.22 -20.29
N LYS A 3 -28.30 3.91 -20.50
CA LYS A 3 -27.63 2.86 -19.75
C LYS A 3 -27.36 3.39 -18.35
N MET A 4 -28.28 3.09 -17.44
CA MET A 4 -28.07 3.13 -16.00
C MET A 4 -26.96 2.11 -15.71
N GLN A 5 -25.71 2.57 -15.79
CA GLN A 5 -24.54 1.87 -15.31
C GLN A 5 -24.85 1.56 -13.85
N GLN A 6 -25.05 0.29 -13.50
CA GLN A 6 -25.29 -0.13 -12.12
C GLN A 6 -24.13 0.44 -11.29
N LEU A 7 -24.40 1.53 -10.58
CA LEU A 7 -23.46 2.11 -9.64
C LEU A 7 -23.29 1.01 -8.59
N ILE A 8 -22.15 0.33 -8.60
CA ILE A 8 -21.82 -0.62 -7.53
C ILE A 8 -21.94 0.19 -6.25
N ARG A 9 -22.94 -0.14 -5.43
CA ARG A 9 -23.19 0.57 -4.17
C ARG A 9 -21.94 0.38 -3.32
N LYS A 10 -21.18 1.45 -3.11
CA LYS A 10 -20.01 1.40 -2.24
C LYS A 10 -20.49 0.98 -0.85
N ASN A 11 -19.77 0.04 -0.22
CA ASN A 11 -20.09 -0.40 1.14
C ASN A 11 -19.87 0.71 2.18
N HIS A 12 -19.13 1.77 1.82
CA HIS A 12 -18.91 2.95 2.64
C HIS A 12 -19.31 4.20 1.84
N MET A 13 -19.91 5.18 2.52
CA MET A 13 -20.25 6.46 1.91
C MET A 13 -19.02 7.35 1.84
N ASP A 14 -18.93 8.17 0.80
CA ASP A 14 -17.89 9.18 0.68
C ASP A 14 -18.16 10.29 1.71
N ILE A 15 -17.09 10.85 2.29
CA ILE A 15 -17.19 11.97 3.23
C ILE A 15 -17.25 13.26 2.40
N SER A 16 -18.26 14.08 2.61
CA SER A 16 -18.38 15.41 2.00
C SER A 16 -17.40 16.40 2.63
N TRP A 17 -16.11 16.29 2.31
CA TRP A 17 -15.06 17.12 2.92
C TRP A 17 -15.30 18.64 2.79
N HIS A 18 -15.82 19.06 1.64
CA HIS A 18 -16.12 20.47 1.36
C HIS A 18 -17.26 21.04 2.23
N GLU A 19 -18.15 20.20 2.77
CA GLU A 19 -19.22 20.63 3.69
C GLU A 19 -18.71 20.96 5.10
N TYR A 20 -17.45 20.64 5.41
CA TYR A 20 -16.81 21.00 6.68
C TYR A 20 -16.16 22.40 6.66
N THR A 21 -16.30 23.14 5.55
CA THR A 21 -15.86 24.54 5.45
C THR A 21 -16.90 25.46 6.06
N ASP A 22 -16.45 26.48 6.80
CA ASP A 22 -17.34 27.48 7.38
C ASP A 22 -18.02 28.32 6.27
N GLU A 23 -19.18 28.94 6.53
CA GLU A 23 -19.92 29.74 5.53
C GLU A 23 -19.08 30.89 4.93
N ASP A 24 -18.12 31.43 5.69
CA ASP A 24 -17.12 32.42 5.26
C ASP A 24 -15.71 31.82 5.02
N GLY A 25 -15.54 30.51 5.23
CA GLY A 25 -14.27 29.77 5.19
C GLY A 25 -13.50 29.88 3.86
N ALA A 26 -14.22 30.08 2.76
CA ALA A 26 -13.64 30.25 1.43
C ALA A 26 -12.82 31.55 1.27
N ASN A 27 -13.01 32.55 2.14
CA ASN A 27 -12.35 33.86 2.04
C ASN A 27 -11.38 34.15 3.20
N VAL A 28 -11.28 33.25 4.17
CA VAL A 28 -10.38 33.40 5.32
C VAL A 28 -9.25 32.36 5.27
N PRO A 29 -8.02 32.72 5.68
CA PRO A 29 -6.95 31.75 5.81
C PRO A 29 -7.33 30.64 6.79
N VAL A 30 -6.92 29.40 6.49
CA VAL A 30 -7.21 28.22 7.32
C VAL A 30 -6.74 28.36 8.77
N THR A 31 -5.72 29.20 9.02
CA THR A 31 -5.22 29.51 10.37
C THR A 31 -6.24 30.24 11.24
N GLN A 32 -7.23 30.92 10.64
CA GLN A 32 -8.31 31.64 11.31
C GLN A 32 -9.66 30.91 11.27
N ALA A 33 -9.73 29.77 10.58
CA ALA A 33 -10.95 28.96 10.46
C ALA A 33 -11.33 28.28 11.78
N SER A 34 -12.56 27.75 11.84
CA SER A 34 -13.04 27.00 13.00
C SER A 34 -12.20 25.76 13.33
N LEU A 35 -12.28 25.29 14.57
CA LEU A 35 -11.65 24.03 14.99
C LEU A 35 -12.10 22.85 14.12
N THR A 36 -13.38 22.84 13.72
CA THR A 36 -13.96 21.81 12.85
C THR A 36 -13.31 21.79 11.47
N GLU A 37 -13.14 22.95 10.83
CA GLU A 37 -12.52 23.06 9.51
C GLU A 37 -11.04 22.66 9.54
N LYS A 38 -10.29 23.14 10.55
CA LYS A 38 -8.88 22.73 10.75
C LYS A 38 -8.77 21.22 10.96
N ALA A 39 -9.63 20.66 11.81
CA ALA A 39 -9.64 19.23 12.11
C ALA A 39 -10.04 18.38 10.91
N SER A 40 -10.93 18.86 10.03
CA SER A 40 -11.34 18.12 8.83
C SER A 40 -10.17 17.98 7.84
N ILE A 41 -9.37 19.04 7.65
CA ILE A 41 -8.19 19.02 6.78
C ILE A 41 -7.12 18.07 7.33
N ILE A 42 -6.83 18.15 8.63
CA ILE A 42 -5.86 17.26 9.29
C ILE A 42 -6.31 15.80 9.17
N GLY A 43 -7.58 15.51 9.44
CA GLY A 43 -8.16 14.17 9.30
C GLY A 43 -8.09 13.66 7.87
N ARG A 44 -8.42 14.51 6.89
CA ARG A 44 -8.37 14.19 5.47
C ARG A 44 -6.95 13.86 5.00
N VAL A 45 -5.96 14.66 5.38
CA VAL A 45 -4.55 14.37 5.08
C VAL A 45 -4.11 13.06 5.75
N GLY A 46 -4.49 12.87 7.01
CA GLY A 46 -4.20 11.65 7.76
C GLY A 46 -4.72 10.39 7.06
N ILE A 47 -6.01 10.37 6.70
CA ILE A 47 -6.63 9.22 6.05
C ILE A 47 -6.07 8.97 4.63
N MET A 48 -5.73 10.05 3.90
CA MET A 48 -5.08 9.93 2.60
C MET A 48 -3.65 9.35 2.72
N LEU A 49 -2.86 9.78 3.70
CA LEU A 49 -1.54 9.21 3.97
C LEU A 49 -1.65 7.74 4.37
N LEU A 50 -2.59 7.39 5.25
CA LEU A 50 -2.82 6.00 5.64
C LEU A 50 -3.23 5.14 4.43
N SER A 51 -4.03 5.68 3.50
CA SER A 51 -4.43 4.98 2.27
C SER A 51 -3.25 4.66 1.33
N CYS A 52 -2.12 5.37 1.48
CA CYS A 52 -0.89 5.10 0.76
C CYS A 52 -0.05 3.97 1.38
N GLY A 53 -0.48 3.44 2.54
CA GLY A 53 0.14 2.35 3.27
C GLY A 53 1.29 2.76 4.21
N THR A 54 1.58 4.06 4.36
CA THR A 54 2.74 4.55 5.12
C THR A 54 2.66 4.26 6.63
N GLY A 55 3.79 4.32 7.33
CA GLY A 55 3.91 4.12 8.80
C GLY A 55 2.93 4.95 9.62
N ALA A 56 2.34 4.37 10.68
CA ALA A 56 1.47 5.12 11.59
C ALA A 56 2.19 6.33 12.18
N TRP A 57 3.48 6.15 12.54
CA TRP A 57 4.32 7.25 12.97
C TRP A 57 4.39 8.39 11.93
N ARG A 58 4.48 8.08 10.64
CA ARG A 58 4.59 9.10 9.59
C ARG A 58 3.28 9.85 9.42
N VAL A 59 2.15 9.13 9.42
CA VAL A 59 0.81 9.73 9.43
C VAL A 59 0.66 10.68 10.61
N ARG A 60 1.02 10.24 11.83
CA ARG A 60 0.97 11.07 13.04
C ARG A 60 1.84 12.31 12.94
N SER A 61 3.08 12.15 12.49
CA SER A 61 4.01 13.28 12.34
C SER A 61 3.43 14.33 11.39
N SER A 62 2.86 13.92 10.26
CA SER A 62 2.22 14.81 9.30
C SER A 62 1.00 15.53 9.88
N MET A 63 0.14 14.82 10.61
CA MET A 63 -1.01 15.42 11.29
C MET A 63 -0.58 16.43 12.35
N ASN A 64 0.46 16.12 13.11
CA ASN A 64 1.03 17.03 14.10
C ASN A 64 1.60 18.30 13.46
N THR A 65 2.36 18.17 12.36
CA THR A 65 2.89 19.32 11.64
C THR A 65 1.79 20.28 11.17
N LEU A 66 0.71 19.75 10.59
CA LEU A 66 -0.43 20.58 10.19
C LEU A 66 -1.12 21.23 11.39
N ALA A 67 -1.32 20.48 12.47
CA ALA A 67 -1.94 20.99 13.70
C ALA A 67 -1.13 22.15 14.29
N GLU A 68 0.19 21.98 14.40
CA GLU A 68 1.12 22.99 14.92
C GLU A 68 1.08 24.27 14.07
N ILE A 69 1.09 24.16 12.75
CA ILE A 69 1.01 25.30 11.83
C ILE A 69 -0.34 26.03 11.96
N MET A 70 -1.43 25.28 12.17
CA MET A 70 -2.78 25.83 12.36
C MET A 70 -3.06 26.33 13.79
N GLY A 71 -2.08 26.22 14.70
CA GLY A 71 -2.18 26.69 16.09
C GLY A 71 -3.06 25.83 16.99
N ILE A 72 -3.26 24.55 16.65
CA ILE A 72 -4.06 23.59 17.42
C ILE A 72 -3.23 22.37 17.81
N THR A 73 -3.67 21.62 18.81
CA THR A 73 -3.03 20.36 19.20
C THR A 73 -3.82 19.19 18.61
N CYS A 74 -3.13 18.24 17.98
CA CYS A 74 -3.74 17.00 17.48
C CYS A 74 -3.17 15.80 18.25
N THR A 75 -4.06 14.91 18.70
CA THR A 75 -3.71 13.56 19.14
C THR A 75 -4.37 12.56 18.21
N ALA A 76 -3.62 11.54 17.78
CA ALA A 76 -4.10 10.55 16.82
C ALA A 76 -3.66 9.14 17.21
N ASP A 77 -4.64 8.24 17.28
CA ASP A 77 -4.46 6.79 17.26
C ASP A 77 -4.68 6.29 15.83
N ILE A 78 -3.73 5.51 15.34
CA ILE A 78 -3.65 5.13 13.93
C ILE A 78 -3.45 3.62 13.86
N GLY A 79 -4.45 2.95 13.30
CA GLY A 79 -4.38 1.54 12.92
C GLY A 79 -3.98 1.36 11.45
N LEU A 80 -4.16 0.14 10.94
CA LEU A 80 -3.94 -0.23 9.55
C LEU A 80 -5.03 0.33 8.63
N MET A 81 -6.28 0.33 9.11
CA MET A 81 -7.47 0.67 8.33
C MET A 81 -8.28 1.82 8.92
N SER A 82 -7.94 2.32 10.11
CA SER A 82 -8.66 3.41 10.75
C SER A 82 -7.73 4.42 11.40
N ILE A 83 -8.22 5.63 11.56
CA ILE A 83 -7.61 6.71 12.32
C ILE A 83 -8.67 7.26 13.26
N GLU A 84 -8.35 7.33 14.54
CA GLU A 84 -9.13 8.03 15.54
C GLU A 84 -8.29 9.21 16.02
N TYR A 85 -8.79 10.43 15.82
CA TYR A 85 -8.03 11.62 16.16
C TYR A 85 -8.91 12.64 16.89
N THR A 86 -8.24 13.47 17.69
CA THR A 86 -8.87 14.58 18.41
C THR A 86 -8.00 15.82 18.29
N CYS A 87 -8.62 16.92 17.89
CA CYS A 87 -8.00 18.23 17.81
C CYS A 87 -8.49 19.13 18.95
N PHE A 88 -7.60 19.94 19.51
CA PHE A 88 -7.88 20.87 20.61
C PHE A 88 -7.37 22.27 20.28
N ASP A 89 -8.16 23.30 20.55
CA ASP A 89 -7.75 24.72 20.47
C ASP A 89 -7.47 25.36 21.86
N GLY A 90 -7.63 24.57 22.92
CA GLY A 90 -7.47 24.99 24.31
C GLY A 90 -8.78 25.27 25.05
N GLN A 91 -9.91 25.39 24.34
CA GLN A 91 -11.25 25.52 24.92
C GLN A 91 -12.12 24.33 24.55
N ASP A 92 -12.15 24.00 23.26
CA ASP A 92 -12.97 22.95 22.69
C ASP A 92 -12.12 21.79 22.18
N GLY A 93 -12.76 20.63 22.07
CA GLY A 93 -12.18 19.41 21.52
C GLY A 93 -13.08 18.88 20.42
N PHE A 94 -12.48 18.50 19.29
CA PHE A 94 -13.17 17.91 18.15
C PHE A 94 -12.58 16.54 17.84
N SER A 95 -13.38 15.48 17.95
CA SER A 95 -12.96 14.10 17.74
C SER A 95 -13.65 13.48 16.53
N GLN A 96 -12.89 12.76 15.71
CA GLN A 96 -13.42 11.99 14.57
C GLN A 96 -12.75 10.61 14.46
N SER A 97 -13.50 9.67 13.90
CA SER A 97 -13.02 8.34 13.53
C SER A 97 -13.24 8.13 12.04
N LEU A 98 -12.15 7.82 11.33
CA LEU A 98 -12.12 7.65 9.88
C LEU A 98 -11.67 6.22 9.55
N CYS A 99 -12.33 5.59 8.58
CA CYS A 99 -12.02 4.22 8.15
C CYS A 99 -11.77 4.14 6.65
N LEU A 100 -10.74 3.40 6.27
CA LEU A 100 -10.44 3.04 4.89
C LEU A 100 -11.27 1.83 4.45
N THR A 101 -11.66 1.83 3.19
CA THR A 101 -12.35 0.70 2.55
C THR A 101 -11.40 -0.38 2.06
N ASN A 102 -10.18 0.03 1.70
CA ASN A 102 -9.11 -0.84 1.27
C ASN A 102 -7.77 -0.15 1.56
N THR A 103 -6.71 -0.95 1.71
CA THR A 103 -5.35 -0.47 1.87
C THR A 103 -4.51 -0.90 0.67
N GLY A 104 -3.56 -0.07 0.31
CA GLY A 104 -2.63 -0.32 -0.79
C GLY A 104 -1.39 0.53 -0.62
N VAL A 105 -0.42 0.31 -1.50
CA VAL A 105 0.82 1.11 -1.52
C VAL A 105 0.76 2.02 -2.74
N ASN A 106 0.76 3.33 -2.50
CA ASN A 106 0.84 4.32 -3.57
C ASN A 106 1.91 5.36 -3.22
N THR A 107 3.14 5.09 -3.67
CA THR A 107 4.29 5.95 -3.40
C THR A 107 4.21 7.30 -4.11
N SER A 108 3.53 7.38 -5.27
CA SER A 108 3.35 8.64 -5.98
C SER A 108 2.41 9.58 -5.22
N LYS A 109 1.28 9.04 -4.73
CA LYS A 109 0.36 9.80 -3.86
C LYS A 109 1.04 10.19 -2.54
N LEU A 110 1.79 9.27 -1.93
CA LEU A 110 2.56 9.56 -0.72
C LEU A 110 3.53 10.72 -0.92
N ASN A 111 4.33 10.71 -2.00
CA ASN A 111 5.29 11.77 -2.30
C ASN A 111 4.61 13.13 -2.51
N ARG A 112 3.43 13.15 -3.15
CA ARG A 112 2.65 14.38 -3.35
C ARG A 112 2.06 14.92 -2.06
N LEU A 113 1.60 14.04 -1.15
CA LEU A 113 1.15 14.44 0.19
C LEU A 113 2.31 14.97 1.04
N GLU A 114 3.48 14.34 0.97
CA GLU A 114 4.68 14.82 1.68
C GLU A 114 5.09 16.22 1.19
N HIS A 115 5.08 16.47 -0.12
CA HIS A 115 5.29 17.81 -0.67
C HIS A 115 4.20 18.80 -0.24
N PHE A 116 2.93 18.41 -0.27
CA PHE A 116 1.84 19.26 0.19
C PHE A 116 2.05 19.72 1.64
N ILE A 117 2.48 18.84 2.53
CA ILE A 117 2.73 19.19 3.95
C ILE A 117 3.93 20.12 4.09
N GLN A 118 5.00 19.92 3.29
CA GLN A 118 6.17 20.80 3.30
C GLN A 118 5.83 22.20 2.76
N GLU A 119 5.07 22.27 1.68
CA GLU A 119 4.62 23.52 1.07
C GLU A 119 3.58 24.23 1.95
N PHE A 120 2.84 23.49 2.78
CA PHE A 120 1.85 24.04 3.70
C PHE A 120 2.45 25.03 4.71
N GLU A 121 3.67 24.78 5.19
CA GLU A 121 4.38 25.66 6.12
C GLU A 121 4.73 27.02 5.49
N VAL A 122 4.99 27.03 4.19
CA VAL A 122 5.44 28.23 3.45
C VAL A 122 4.26 29.03 2.93
N ASP A 123 3.42 28.39 2.11
CA ASP A 123 2.35 29.06 1.34
C ASP A 123 0.94 28.63 1.79
N GLY A 124 0.78 27.40 2.30
CA GLY A 124 -0.55 26.83 2.59
C GLY A 124 -1.31 27.46 3.76
N LYS A 125 -0.60 28.13 4.68
CA LYS A 125 -1.21 28.83 5.83
C LYS A 125 -2.12 29.99 5.44
N ASP A 126 -1.86 30.59 4.27
CA ASP A 126 -2.58 31.76 3.75
C ASP A 126 -3.74 31.35 2.82
N MET A 127 -3.84 30.05 2.50
CA MET A 127 -4.92 29.47 1.69
C MET A 127 -6.18 29.24 2.53
N SER A 128 -7.33 29.29 1.87
CA SER A 128 -8.61 28.89 2.45
C SER A 128 -8.72 27.36 2.59
N GLY A 129 -9.59 26.87 3.49
CA GLY A 129 -9.81 25.44 3.63
C GLY A 129 -10.37 24.79 2.37
N GLU A 130 -11.19 25.52 1.61
CA GLU A 130 -11.73 25.07 0.32
C GLU A 130 -10.62 24.84 -0.72
N GLU A 131 -9.68 25.78 -0.87
CA GLU A 131 -8.55 25.61 -1.78
C GLU A 131 -7.68 24.41 -1.39
N LEU A 132 -7.47 24.19 -0.09
CA LEU A 132 -6.74 23.03 0.42
C LEU A 132 -7.47 21.72 0.10
N HIS A 133 -8.80 21.69 0.25
CA HIS A 133 -9.59 20.52 -0.15
C HIS A 133 -9.54 20.26 -1.66
N VAL A 134 -9.52 21.30 -2.50
CA VAL A 134 -9.32 21.16 -3.95
C VAL A 134 -7.92 20.62 -4.28
N LEU A 135 -6.87 21.06 -3.58
CA LEU A 135 -5.54 20.48 -3.73
C LEU A 135 -5.52 18.99 -3.34
N LEU A 136 -6.17 18.64 -2.24
CA LEU A 136 -6.27 17.25 -1.77
C LEU A 136 -7.09 16.38 -2.75
N ASP A 137 -8.16 16.91 -3.35
CA ASP A 137 -8.91 16.26 -4.44
C ASP A 137 -8.01 15.87 -5.62
N ASN A 138 -7.11 16.79 -6.01
CA ASN A 138 -6.19 16.57 -7.11
C ASN A 138 -5.17 15.47 -6.78
N ILE A 139 -4.69 15.43 -5.54
CA ILE A 139 -3.79 14.38 -5.05
C ILE A 139 -4.52 13.03 -4.94
N GLU A 140 -5.79 13.04 -4.53
CA GLU A 140 -6.60 11.83 -4.38
C GLU A 140 -6.78 11.08 -5.71
N LYS A 141 -6.92 11.82 -6.81
CA LYS A 141 -7.06 11.32 -8.19
C LYS A 141 -5.78 10.68 -8.75
N ILE A 142 -4.66 10.70 -8.03
CA ILE A 142 -3.40 10.08 -8.47
C ILE A 142 -3.51 8.56 -8.30
N HIS A 143 -3.57 7.86 -9.43
CA HIS A 143 -3.61 6.39 -9.51
C HIS A 143 -2.21 5.78 -9.61
N GLY A 144 -2.12 4.46 -9.47
CA GLY A 144 -0.84 3.73 -9.53
C GLY A 144 -0.08 3.98 -10.84
N LEU A 145 1.23 4.25 -10.71
CA LEU A 145 2.09 4.67 -11.81
C LEU A 145 2.42 3.54 -12.80
N TYR A 146 2.45 2.29 -12.34
CA TYR A 146 3.01 1.17 -13.08
C TYR A 146 1.95 0.20 -13.60
N SER A 147 2.11 -0.23 -14.85
CA SER A 147 1.28 -1.27 -15.46
C SER A 147 1.64 -2.67 -14.90
N PRO A 148 0.71 -3.64 -14.94
CA PRO A 148 0.98 -5.02 -14.54
C PRO A 148 2.19 -5.66 -15.23
N ILE A 149 2.45 -5.25 -16.48
CA ILE A 149 3.60 -5.75 -17.26
C ILE A 149 4.89 -5.20 -16.69
N ALA A 150 4.96 -3.89 -16.42
CA ALA A 150 6.15 -3.27 -15.83
C ALA A 150 6.46 -3.86 -14.44
N LEU A 151 5.44 -4.08 -13.62
CA LEU A 151 5.57 -4.73 -12.31
C LEU A 151 6.01 -6.19 -12.44
N GLY A 152 5.50 -6.93 -13.43
CA GLY A 152 5.93 -8.29 -13.74
C GLY A 152 7.41 -8.36 -14.09
N PHE A 153 7.88 -7.48 -14.98
CA PHE A 153 9.29 -7.40 -15.35
C PHE A 153 10.20 -6.99 -14.18
N ALA A 154 9.77 -6.01 -13.37
CA ALA A 154 10.52 -5.61 -12.18
C ALA A 154 10.67 -6.77 -11.18
N ALA A 155 9.58 -7.52 -10.94
CA ALA A 155 9.61 -8.71 -10.09
C ALA A 155 10.50 -9.81 -10.67
N ALA A 156 10.45 -10.04 -11.98
CA ALA A 156 11.28 -11.00 -12.68
C ALA A 156 12.78 -10.69 -12.52
N LEU A 157 13.17 -9.43 -12.74
CA LEU A 157 14.56 -8.96 -12.56
C LEU A 157 15.02 -9.11 -11.10
N ALA A 158 14.18 -8.72 -10.14
CA ALA A 158 14.50 -8.84 -8.73
C ALA A 158 14.70 -10.32 -8.34
N CYS A 159 13.78 -11.20 -8.72
CA CYS A 159 13.86 -12.63 -8.40
C CYS A 159 15.05 -13.31 -9.07
N GLY A 160 15.35 -12.99 -10.34
CA GLY A 160 16.55 -13.47 -11.01
C GLY A 160 17.85 -13.01 -10.34
N GLY A 161 17.90 -11.76 -9.87
CA GLY A 161 19.00 -11.24 -9.08
C GLY A 161 19.15 -11.94 -7.72
N PHE A 162 18.06 -12.23 -7.03
CA PHE A 162 18.09 -13.03 -5.79
C PHE A 162 18.57 -14.46 -6.04
N THR A 163 18.17 -15.10 -7.13
CA THR A 163 18.69 -16.43 -7.50
C THR A 163 20.21 -16.41 -7.65
N PHE A 164 20.76 -15.37 -8.30
CA PHE A 164 22.21 -15.19 -8.41
C PHE A 164 22.88 -15.05 -7.03
N LEU A 165 22.30 -14.24 -6.13
CA LEU A 165 22.84 -14.03 -4.79
C LEU A 165 22.79 -15.29 -3.91
N LEU A 166 21.81 -16.17 -4.11
CA LEU A 166 21.74 -17.48 -3.45
C LEU A 166 22.68 -18.53 -4.06
N GLY A 167 23.49 -18.16 -5.05
CA GLY A 167 24.44 -19.06 -5.70
C GLY A 167 23.85 -19.89 -6.85
N GLY A 168 22.65 -19.54 -7.32
CA GLY A 168 21.99 -20.24 -8.41
C GLY A 168 22.62 -19.99 -9.78
N GLY A 169 22.54 -21.01 -10.65
CA GLY A 169 23.14 -20.96 -11.99
C GLY A 169 22.37 -20.05 -12.98
N PRO A 170 22.96 -19.69 -14.13
CA PRO A 170 22.30 -18.87 -15.15
C PRO A 170 20.95 -19.42 -15.65
N ILE A 171 20.82 -20.76 -15.70
CA ILE A 171 19.58 -21.43 -16.09
C ILE A 171 18.50 -21.23 -15.02
N GLU A 172 18.85 -21.37 -13.74
CA GLU A 172 17.93 -21.15 -12.61
C GLU A 172 17.50 -19.68 -12.55
N MET A 173 18.43 -18.74 -12.79
CA MET A 173 18.11 -17.32 -12.88
C MET A 173 17.08 -17.04 -13.97
N PHE A 174 17.25 -17.63 -15.16
CA PHE A 174 16.30 -17.46 -16.26
C PHE A 174 14.94 -18.10 -15.95
N CYS A 175 14.91 -19.30 -15.38
CA CYS A 175 13.67 -19.97 -14.99
C CYS A 175 12.93 -19.17 -13.90
N ALA A 176 13.65 -18.67 -12.89
CA ALA A 176 13.09 -17.84 -11.83
C ALA A 176 12.59 -16.49 -12.37
N PHE A 177 13.29 -15.88 -13.32
CA PHE A 177 12.85 -14.67 -14.00
C PHE A 177 11.49 -14.86 -14.68
N ILE A 178 11.34 -15.91 -15.50
CA ILE A 178 10.08 -16.16 -16.21
C ILE A 178 8.96 -16.58 -15.23
N GLY A 179 9.27 -17.43 -14.25
CA GLY A 179 8.33 -17.86 -13.22
C GLY A 179 7.78 -16.69 -12.39
N ALA A 180 8.66 -15.86 -11.85
CA ALA A 180 8.27 -14.69 -11.06
C ALA A 180 7.55 -13.63 -11.92
N GLY A 181 7.98 -13.42 -13.17
CA GLY A 181 7.33 -12.48 -14.08
C GLY A 181 5.88 -12.85 -14.38
N ILE A 182 5.63 -14.12 -14.73
CA ILE A 182 4.29 -14.63 -15.03
C ILE A 182 3.44 -14.69 -13.75
N GLY A 183 4.01 -15.16 -12.64
CA GLY A 183 3.33 -15.22 -11.34
C GLY A 183 2.88 -13.85 -10.86
N ASN A 184 3.76 -12.86 -10.90
CA ASN A 184 3.43 -11.49 -10.48
C ASN A 184 2.46 -10.81 -11.45
N PHE A 185 2.55 -11.07 -12.75
CA PHE A 185 1.57 -10.57 -13.72
C PHE A 185 0.15 -11.09 -13.39
N LEU A 186 0.02 -12.37 -13.06
CA LEU A 186 -1.25 -12.95 -12.62
C LEU A 186 -1.73 -12.29 -11.31
N ARG A 187 -0.83 -12.12 -10.33
CA ARG A 187 -1.12 -11.43 -9.07
C ARG A 187 -1.71 -10.04 -9.31
N CYS A 188 -1.08 -9.23 -10.15
CA CYS A 188 -1.56 -7.88 -10.49
C CYS A 188 -2.94 -7.92 -11.15
N LYS A 189 -3.19 -8.87 -12.05
CA LYS A 189 -4.48 -9.00 -12.74
C LYS A 189 -5.60 -9.42 -11.78
N LEU A 190 -5.35 -10.39 -10.91
CA LEU A 190 -6.34 -10.84 -9.92
C LEU A 190 -6.64 -9.78 -8.87
N SER A 191 -5.62 -9.06 -8.40
CA SER A 191 -5.80 -7.97 -7.44
C SER A 191 -6.64 -6.83 -8.04
N LYS A 192 -6.47 -6.51 -9.33
CA LYS A 192 -7.29 -5.51 -10.02
C LYS A 192 -8.78 -5.90 -10.12
N HIS A 193 -9.08 -7.19 -10.16
CA HIS A 193 -10.46 -7.70 -10.19
C HIS A 193 -11.07 -7.90 -8.79
N HIS A 194 -10.42 -7.42 -7.73
CA HIS A 194 -10.90 -7.53 -6.34
C HIS A 194 -11.15 -8.97 -5.87
N PHE A 195 -10.36 -9.93 -6.36
CA PHE A 195 -10.37 -11.30 -5.82
C PHE A 195 -9.80 -11.36 -4.40
N THR A 196 -10.16 -12.42 -3.67
CA THR A 196 -9.67 -12.63 -2.30
C THR A 196 -8.16 -12.79 -2.25
N LEU A 197 -7.56 -12.33 -1.15
CA LEU A 197 -6.11 -12.41 -0.91
C LEU A 197 -5.58 -13.84 -1.06
N PHE A 198 -6.28 -14.82 -0.48
CA PHE A 198 -5.92 -16.24 -0.56
C PHE A 198 -5.89 -16.76 -2.00
N LEU A 199 -6.95 -16.50 -2.78
CA LEU A 199 -7.00 -16.94 -4.18
C LEU A 199 -5.89 -16.30 -5.00
N CYS A 200 -5.64 -15.02 -4.78
CA CYS A 200 -4.56 -14.29 -5.45
C CYS A 200 -3.19 -14.92 -5.15
N ILE A 201 -2.87 -15.18 -3.88
CA ILE A 201 -1.60 -15.78 -3.47
C ILE A 201 -1.45 -17.21 -4.03
N VAL A 202 -2.42 -18.08 -3.78
CA VAL A 202 -2.32 -19.50 -4.16
C VAL A 202 -2.16 -19.63 -5.68
N SER A 203 -2.99 -18.94 -6.45
CA SER A 203 -2.91 -19.04 -7.92
C SER A 203 -1.62 -18.45 -8.51
N SER A 204 -1.13 -17.33 -7.97
CA SER A 204 0.11 -16.70 -8.46
C SER A 204 1.36 -17.49 -8.09
N VAL A 205 1.45 -18.00 -6.86
CA VAL A 205 2.55 -18.86 -6.41
C VAL A 205 2.53 -20.19 -7.18
N SER A 206 1.37 -20.85 -7.27
CA SER A 206 1.26 -22.12 -8.02
C SER A 206 1.65 -21.95 -9.48
N LEU A 207 1.23 -20.86 -10.14
CA LEU A 207 1.63 -20.59 -11.51
C LEU A 207 3.14 -20.35 -11.65
N ALA A 208 3.74 -19.59 -10.73
CA ALA A 208 5.20 -19.37 -10.73
C ALA A 208 5.98 -20.67 -10.57
N CYS A 209 5.56 -21.54 -9.64
CA CYS A 209 6.15 -22.87 -9.42
C CYS A 209 6.02 -23.77 -10.65
N LEU A 210 4.84 -23.81 -11.29
CA LEU A 210 4.60 -24.60 -12.51
C LEU A 210 5.47 -24.13 -13.68
N VAL A 211 5.56 -22.82 -13.87
CA VAL A 211 6.39 -22.23 -14.93
C VAL A 211 7.87 -22.54 -14.68
N TYR A 212 8.34 -22.34 -13.45
CA TYR A 212 9.72 -22.65 -13.08
C TYR A 212 10.06 -24.13 -13.33
N ALA A 213 9.27 -25.05 -12.77
CA ALA A 213 9.52 -26.48 -12.90
C ALA A 213 9.39 -26.97 -14.34
N GLY A 214 8.43 -26.43 -15.10
CA GLY A 214 8.25 -26.74 -16.51
C GLY A 214 9.47 -26.33 -17.35
N LEU A 215 9.96 -25.10 -17.17
CA LEU A 215 11.15 -24.62 -17.87
C LEU A 215 12.41 -25.39 -17.47
N LEU A 216 12.55 -25.73 -16.19
CA LEU A 216 13.68 -26.47 -15.69
C LEU A 216 13.72 -27.90 -16.25
N LYS A 217 12.59 -28.63 -16.29
CA LYS A 217 12.51 -29.95 -16.93
C LYS A 217 12.83 -29.91 -18.42
N ILE A 218 12.40 -28.86 -19.12
CA ILE A 218 12.78 -28.66 -20.53
C ILE A 218 14.29 -28.43 -20.65
N GLY A 219 14.87 -27.64 -19.74
CA GLY A 219 16.32 -27.42 -19.66
C GLY A 219 17.12 -28.69 -19.38
N GLU A 220 16.66 -29.53 -18.44
CA GLU A 220 17.27 -30.83 -18.13
C GLU A 220 17.27 -31.75 -19.36
N MET A 221 16.15 -31.85 -20.07
CA MET A 221 16.02 -32.69 -21.26
C MET A 221 16.94 -32.23 -22.41
N LEU A 222 17.14 -30.91 -22.57
CA LEU A 222 17.92 -30.35 -23.66
C LEU A 222 19.43 -30.26 -23.36
N PHE A 223 19.82 -30.01 -22.11
CA PHE A 223 21.21 -29.70 -21.74
C PHE A 223 21.86 -30.72 -20.79
N GLY A 224 21.12 -31.65 -20.19
CA GLY A 224 21.68 -32.75 -19.38
C GLY A 224 22.45 -32.33 -18.13
N ILE A 225 22.17 -31.13 -17.60
CA ILE A 225 22.86 -30.57 -16.42
C ILE A 225 22.10 -30.96 -15.15
N SER A 226 22.83 -31.44 -14.14
CA SER A 226 22.33 -31.59 -12.76
C SER A 226 22.24 -30.21 -12.12
N ILE A 227 21.08 -29.58 -12.22
CA ILE A 227 20.82 -28.23 -11.71
C ILE A 227 20.39 -28.34 -10.24
N GLN A 228 20.82 -27.40 -9.38
CA GLN A 228 20.38 -27.39 -7.99
C GLN A 228 18.98 -26.78 -7.92
N HIS A 229 17.98 -27.64 -7.72
CA HIS A 229 16.57 -27.26 -7.82
C HIS A 229 16.13 -26.16 -6.83
N GLU A 230 16.77 -26.09 -5.67
CA GLU A 230 16.26 -25.38 -4.49
C GLU A 230 16.33 -23.84 -4.60
N ALA A 231 17.46 -23.29 -5.05
CA ALA A 231 17.69 -21.84 -5.02
C ALA A 231 16.76 -21.09 -5.97
N GLY A 232 16.64 -21.56 -7.21
CA GLY A 232 15.74 -20.96 -8.21
C GLY A 232 14.26 -21.12 -7.86
N TYR A 233 13.87 -22.23 -7.22
CA TYR A 233 12.48 -22.49 -6.84
C TYR A 233 12.00 -21.48 -5.79
N ILE A 234 12.80 -21.26 -4.74
CA ILE A 234 12.48 -20.30 -3.67
C ILE A 234 12.42 -18.88 -4.24
N CYS A 235 13.37 -18.51 -5.10
CA CYS A 235 13.40 -17.18 -5.69
C CYS A 235 12.24 -16.91 -6.67
N ALA A 236 11.74 -17.91 -7.38
CA ALA A 236 10.62 -17.75 -8.32
C ALA A 236 9.31 -17.28 -7.64
N MET A 237 9.16 -17.50 -6.34
CA MET A 237 7.99 -17.09 -5.56
C MET A 237 8.21 -15.88 -4.65
N LEU A 238 9.44 -15.37 -4.55
CA LEU A 238 9.82 -14.30 -3.60
C LEU A 238 9.04 -12.99 -3.83
N PHE A 239 8.57 -12.75 -5.06
CA PHE A 239 7.70 -11.61 -5.40
C PHE A 239 6.41 -11.54 -4.57
N ILE A 240 6.01 -12.63 -3.91
CA ILE A 240 4.80 -12.65 -3.10
C ILE A 240 4.96 -11.87 -1.78
N ILE A 241 6.19 -11.81 -1.25
CA ILE A 241 6.50 -11.18 0.03
C ILE A 241 6.16 -9.69 -0.02
N LEU A 242 5.25 -9.28 0.85
CA LEU A 242 4.82 -7.88 1.00
C LEU A 242 5.89 -7.08 1.73
N GLY A 243 6.96 -6.74 1.02
CA GLY A 243 8.12 -6.04 1.59
C GLY A 243 7.73 -4.72 2.26
N PHE A 244 6.84 -3.92 1.66
CA PHE A 244 6.43 -2.65 2.22
C PHE A 244 5.65 -2.81 3.54
N PRO A 245 4.54 -3.57 3.63
CA PRO A 245 3.91 -3.87 4.93
C PRO A 245 4.85 -4.48 5.97
N PHE A 246 5.74 -5.38 5.55
CA PHE A 246 6.68 -6.02 6.48
C PHE A 246 7.69 -5.01 7.07
N ILE A 247 8.36 -4.23 6.24
CA ILE A 247 9.32 -3.21 6.67
C ILE A 247 8.62 -2.15 7.51
N THR A 248 7.46 -1.66 7.06
CA THR A 248 6.72 -0.63 7.80
C THR A 248 6.23 -1.16 9.15
N SER A 249 5.80 -2.43 9.24
CA SER A 249 5.45 -3.05 10.53
C SER A 249 6.62 -3.05 11.51
N GLY A 250 7.84 -3.35 11.04
CA GLY A 250 9.05 -3.31 11.86
C GLY A 250 9.37 -1.90 12.36
N ILE A 251 9.21 -0.88 11.51
CA ILE A 251 9.43 0.53 11.90
C ILE A 251 8.39 0.98 12.93
N ASP A 252 7.11 0.66 12.71
CA ASP A 252 6.02 1.01 13.62
C ASP A 252 6.24 0.34 14.99
N LEU A 253 6.58 -0.97 15.02
CA LEU A 253 6.93 -1.68 16.25
C LEU A 253 8.16 -1.08 16.96
N ALA A 254 9.20 -0.72 16.21
CA ALA A 254 10.40 -0.09 16.76
C ALA A 254 10.11 1.30 17.36
N LYS A 255 9.08 1.99 16.86
CA LYS A 255 8.60 3.27 17.40
C LYS A 255 7.50 3.13 18.45
N LEU A 256 7.23 1.90 18.91
CA LEU A 256 6.20 1.56 19.89
C LEU A 256 4.76 1.85 19.42
N ASP A 257 4.55 2.00 18.11
CA ASP A 257 3.22 2.04 17.49
C ASP A 257 2.65 0.62 17.37
N MET A 258 2.34 0.03 18.53
CA MET A 258 2.01 -1.39 18.67
C MET A 258 0.76 -1.81 17.90
N ARG A 259 -0.27 -0.94 17.83
CA ARG A 259 -1.53 -1.22 17.12
C ARG A 259 -1.30 -1.42 15.62
N SER A 260 -0.83 -0.37 14.92
CA SER A 260 -0.49 -0.45 13.50
C SER A 260 0.57 -1.52 13.20
N GLY A 261 1.63 -1.57 14.01
CA GLY A 261 2.72 -2.52 13.84
C GLY A 261 2.25 -3.98 13.88
N THR A 262 1.43 -4.33 14.86
CA THR A 262 0.90 -5.70 15.02
C THR A 262 -0.08 -6.06 13.91
N GLU A 263 -0.99 -5.15 13.53
CA GLU A 263 -1.96 -5.38 12.45
C GLU A 263 -1.25 -5.64 11.11
N ARG A 264 -0.22 -4.85 10.78
CA ARG A 264 0.59 -5.01 9.57
C ARG A 264 1.43 -6.27 9.59
N LEU A 265 2.04 -6.58 10.74
CA LEU A 265 2.83 -7.79 10.91
C LEU A 265 1.96 -9.03 10.72
N MET A 266 0.79 -9.08 11.35
CA MET A 266 -0.16 -10.18 11.19
C MET A 266 -0.59 -10.35 9.73
N TYR A 267 -0.90 -9.25 9.05
CA TYR A 267 -1.21 -9.28 7.62
C TYR A 267 -0.06 -9.85 6.77
N ALA A 268 1.18 -9.42 7.02
CA ALA A 268 2.35 -9.94 6.31
C ALA A 268 2.59 -11.43 6.62
N LEU A 269 2.44 -11.85 7.87
CA LEU A 269 2.60 -13.24 8.30
C LEU A 269 1.55 -14.16 7.67
N ILE A 270 0.28 -13.73 7.58
CA ILE A 270 -0.77 -14.49 6.89
C ILE A 270 -0.37 -14.72 5.42
N VAL A 271 0.12 -13.70 4.74
CA VAL A 271 0.53 -13.82 3.33
C VAL A 271 1.71 -14.79 3.19
N ILE A 272 2.73 -14.66 4.04
CA ILE A 272 3.90 -15.53 4.02
C ILE A 272 3.48 -16.98 4.30
N LEU A 273 2.63 -17.23 5.30
CA LEU A 273 2.17 -18.56 5.66
C LEU A 273 1.41 -19.21 4.50
N VAL A 274 0.46 -18.49 3.89
CA VAL A 274 -0.33 -19.01 2.76
C VAL A 274 0.55 -19.28 1.55
N ALA A 275 1.48 -18.37 1.25
CA ALA A 275 2.43 -18.55 0.15
C ALA A 275 3.33 -19.78 0.36
N THR A 276 3.88 -19.93 1.57
CA THR A 276 4.73 -21.08 1.92
C THR A 276 3.95 -22.38 1.87
N MET A 277 2.70 -22.43 2.35
CA MET A 277 1.86 -23.62 2.22
C MET A 277 1.57 -23.98 0.76
N ALA A 278 1.25 -22.98 -0.08
CA ALA A 278 1.03 -23.19 -1.51
C ALA A 278 2.30 -23.72 -2.19
N ALA A 279 3.45 -23.12 -1.90
CA ALA A 279 4.74 -23.53 -2.43
C ALA A 279 5.15 -24.94 -1.97
N TRP A 280 4.91 -25.29 -0.71
CA TRP A 280 5.19 -26.61 -0.20
C TRP A 280 4.32 -27.68 -0.89
N LEU A 281 3.02 -27.41 -1.04
CA LEU A 281 2.11 -28.30 -1.77
C LEU A 281 2.57 -28.50 -3.22
N MET A 282 3.00 -27.42 -3.89
CA MET A 282 3.53 -27.49 -5.25
C MET A 282 4.82 -28.30 -5.34
N ALA A 283 5.73 -28.17 -4.37
CA ALA A 283 6.96 -28.94 -4.33
C ALA A 283 6.67 -30.45 -4.25
N LEU A 284 5.72 -30.85 -3.39
CA LEU A 284 5.26 -32.23 -3.27
C LEU A 284 4.65 -32.77 -4.58
N ILE A 285 3.82 -31.97 -5.25
CA ILE A 285 3.17 -32.36 -6.52
C ILE A 285 4.21 -32.50 -7.65
N LEU A 286 5.21 -31.63 -7.66
CA LEU A 286 6.23 -31.58 -8.71
C LEU A 286 7.40 -32.54 -8.47
N HIS A 287 7.43 -33.22 -7.32
CA HIS A 287 8.52 -34.09 -6.87
C HIS A 287 9.88 -33.38 -6.92
N LEU A 288 9.91 -32.14 -6.40
CA LEU A 288 11.11 -31.32 -6.18
C LEU A 288 11.65 -31.54 -4.76
#